data_AF-A0A1K1QXU8-F1
#
_entry.id   AF-A0A1K1QXU8-F1
#
_cell.length_a   1.000
_cell.length_b   1.000
_cell.length_c   1.000
_cell.angle_alpha   90.00
_cell.angle_beta   90.00
_cell.angle_gamma   90.00
#
_symmetry.space_group_name_H-M   'P 1'
#
loop_
_entity.id
_entity.type
_entity.pdbx_description
1 polymer ?
#
loop_
_entity_poly.entity_id
_entity_poly.type
_entity_poly.pdbx_seq_one_letter_code
_entity_poly.pdbx_strand_id
1 'polypeptide(L)'
;MPDLSWSPGSDKNALPLCAMLFPSLFNNIIILSALTIVALLCILSKKLTPAAALAAIVVGWLIFAGAGYVGELQLFTFFVLSVLATRHGRALKGKAHGEQRDAFQVFANGGVAAILAVFAMIDYNHTELYTLMIAGSLAAALADTLSSELGMVYGKRTFNILTFKKEEKGLDGVISIEGTLIGAAGAFIIAMIYMWNRSLWIITVAGVGGNIIDSILGATLERKGIMGNNAVNFLNTLTGALMALLLY
;
A
#
# COMPACT_ATOMS: atom_id res chain seq x y z
N MET A 1 53.00 -13.88 32.51
CA MET A 1 52.51 -13.65 31.13
C MET A 1 51.19 -14.41 31.03
N PRO A 2 50.06 -13.77 30.72
CA PRO A 2 48.80 -14.49 30.50
C PRO A 2 48.83 -15.18 29.14
N ASP A 3 48.21 -16.34 29.09
CA ASP A 3 48.08 -17.24 27.95
C ASP A 3 47.11 -16.70 26.89
N LEU A 4 47.64 -16.45 25.69
CA LEU A 4 46.85 -16.17 24.49
C LEU A 4 46.37 -17.50 23.89
N SER A 5 45.42 -18.18 24.52
CA SER A 5 44.64 -19.23 23.86
C SER A 5 43.38 -18.62 23.22
N TRP A 6 43.58 -17.94 22.08
CA TRP A 6 42.47 -17.60 21.20
C TRP A 6 41.92 -18.90 20.60
N SER A 7 40.74 -19.31 21.05
CA SER A 7 39.94 -20.36 20.43
C SER A 7 38.95 -19.66 19.50
N PRO A 8 38.98 -19.90 18.16
CA PRO A 8 37.91 -19.42 17.29
C PRO A 8 36.63 -20.13 17.69
N GLY A 9 35.79 -19.40 18.42
CA GLY A 9 34.41 -19.75 18.68
C GLY A 9 33.74 -20.12 17.37
N SER A 10 33.32 -21.37 17.31
CA SER A 10 32.50 -21.92 16.26
C SER A 10 31.12 -21.27 16.30
N ASP A 11 30.98 -20.06 15.77
CA ASP A 11 29.69 -19.47 15.43
C ASP A 11 29.12 -20.17 14.20
N LYS A 12 28.80 -21.46 14.35
CA LYS A 12 28.00 -22.24 13.39
C LYS A 12 26.57 -21.70 13.27
N ASN A 13 26.21 -20.73 14.12
CA ASN A 13 24.90 -20.10 14.19
C ASN A 13 24.84 -18.69 13.55
N ALA A 14 25.97 -18.10 13.12
CA ALA A 14 25.95 -16.81 12.43
C ALA A 14 25.51 -16.92 10.95
N LEU A 15 25.87 -18.02 10.29
CA LEU A 15 25.46 -18.35 8.92
C LEU A 15 23.95 -18.64 8.75
N PRO A 16 23.24 -19.35 9.66
CA PRO A 16 21.81 -19.59 9.53
C PRO A 16 20.94 -18.35 9.77
N LEU A 17 21.43 -17.33 10.51
CA LEU A 17 20.68 -16.07 10.63
C LEU A 17 20.60 -15.40 9.25
N CYS A 18 21.73 -15.12 8.59
CA CYS A 18 21.74 -14.44 7.29
C CYS A 18 20.91 -15.16 6.19
N ALA A 19 20.88 -16.50 6.22
CA ALA A 19 20.08 -17.32 5.30
C ALA A 19 18.59 -17.45 5.66
N MET A 20 18.19 -17.16 6.90
CA MET A 20 16.78 -17.00 7.32
C MET A 20 16.29 -15.55 7.14
N LEU A 21 17.20 -14.58 7.11
CA LEU A 21 16.91 -13.13 7.10
C LEU A 21 16.64 -12.56 5.70
N PHE A 22 17.23 -13.16 4.67
CA PHE A 22 16.89 -12.86 3.28
C PHE A 22 16.14 -14.04 2.68
N PRO A 23 15.11 -13.80 1.85
CA PRO A 23 14.50 -14.87 1.08
C PRO A 23 15.60 -15.65 0.35
N SER A 24 15.46 -16.97 0.29
CA SER A 24 16.43 -17.80 -0.43
C SER A 24 16.62 -17.30 -1.86
N LEU A 25 17.78 -17.56 -2.46
CA LEU A 25 18.03 -17.22 -3.86
C LEU A 25 16.89 -17.76 -4.76
N PHE A 26 16.41 -18.97 -4.46
CA PHE A 26 15.27 -19.58 -5.14
C PHE A 26 13.99 -18.75 -5.02
N ASN A 27 13.64 -18.27 -3.82
CA ASN A 27 12.45 -17.45 -3.60
C ASN A 27 12.57 -16.09 -4.33
N ASN A 28 13.74 -15.47 -4.31
CA ASN A 28 14.00 -14.23 -5.05
C ASN A 28 13.81 -14.42 -6.56
N ILE A 29 14.33 -15.52 -7.13
CA ILE A 29 14.15 -15.84 -8.55
C ILE A 29 12.65 -15.96 -8.88
N ILE A 30 11.89 -16.67 -8.05
CA ILE A 30 10.44 -16.84 -8.25
C ILE A 30 9.73 -15.48 -8.23
N ILE A 31 9.95 -14.67 -7.19
CA ILE A 31 9.25 -13.40 -7.01
C ILE A 31 9.64 -12.39 -8.08
N LEU A 32 10.93 -12.23 -8.38
CA LEU A 32 11.36 -11.31 -9.43
C LEU A 32 10.85 -11.73 -10.81
N SER A 33 10.77 -13.04 -11.08
CA SER A 33 10.17 -13.55 -12.32
C SER A 33 8.68 -13.21 -12.39
N ALA A 34 7.94 -13.46 -11.30
CA ALA A 34 6.51 -13.17 -11.21
C ALA A 34 6.22 -11.66 -11.36
N LEU A 35 6.94 -10.81 -10.61
CA LEU A 35 6.85 -9.35 -10.71
C LEU A 35 7.14 -8.85 -12.12
N THR A 36 8.18 -9.39 -12.77
CA THR A 36 8.53 -9.04 -14.15
C THR A 36 7.43 -9.43 -15.12
N ILE A 37 6.87 -10.65 -15.01
CA ILE A 37 5.78 -11.11 -15.86
C ILE A 37 4.55 -10.21 -15.68
N VAL A 38 4.14 -9.93 -14.44
CA VAL A 38 3.01 -9.05 -14.14
C VAL A 38 3.25 -7.64 -14.68
N ALA A 39 4.45 -7.09 -14.49
CA ALA A 39 4.82 -5.77 -14.98
C ALA A 39 4.77 -5.69 -16.52
N LEU A 40 5.28 -6.70 -17.22
CA LEU A 40 5.18 -6.80 -18.68
C LEU A 40 3.72 -6.87 -19.15
N LEU A 41 2.90 -7.72 -18.53
CA LEU A 41 1.47 -7.81 -18.83
C LEU A 41 0.75 -6.47 -18.62
N CYS A 42 1.16 -5.71 -17.60
CA CYS A 42 0.61 -4.38 -17.31
C CYS A 42 1.03 -3.33 -18.33
N ILE A 43 2.28 -3.35 -18.83
CA ILE A 43 2.71 -2.50 -19.94
C ILE A 43 1.89 -2.81 -21.20
N LEU A 44 1.79 -4.10 -21.55
CA LEU A 44 1.04 -4.57 -22.73
C LEU A 44 -0.45 -4.19 -22.64
N SER A 45 -1.02 -4.27 -21.43
CA SER A 45 -2.41 -3.90 -21.16
C SER A 45 -2.61 -2.39 -20.92
N LYS A 46 -1.58 -1.57 -21.13
CA LYS A 46 -1.58 -0.11 -20.92
C LYS A 46 -2.10 0.28 -19.52
N LYS A 47 -1.65 -0.44 -18.48
CA LYS A 47 -1.94 -0.16 -17.07
C LYS A 47 -0.80 0.58 -16.37
N LEU A 48 0.44 0.31 -16.77
CA LEU A 48 1.65 0.93 -16.26
C LEU A 48 2.48 1.49 -17.42
N THR A 49 3.15 2.62 -17.18
CA THR A 49 4.26 3.04 -18.03
C THR A 49 5.49 2.13 -17.78
N PRO A 50 6.48 2.08 -18.68
CA PRO A 50 7.70 1.31 -18.43
C PRO A 50 8.44 1.74 -17.15
N ALA A 51 8.45 3.04 -16.84
CA ALA A 51 9.04 3.55 -15.59
C ALA A 51 8.24 3.09 -14.37
N ALA A 52 6.91 3.08 -14.45
CA ALA A 52 6.05 2.59 -13.38
C ALA A 52 6.19 1.07 -13.17
N ALA A 53 6.38 0.31 -14.24
CA ALA A 53 6.68 -1.11 -14.18
C ALA A 53 7.99 -1.39 -13.43
N LEU A 54 9.07 -0.65 -13.73
CA LEU A 54 10.32 -0.77 -12.99
C LEU A 54 10.13 -0.39 -11.51
N ALA A 55 9.44 0.71 -11.24
CA ALA A 55 9.13 1.12 -9.87
C ALA A 55 8.32 0.06 -9.11
N ALA A 56 7.34 -0.58 -9.76
CA ALA A 56 6.52 -1.64 -9.18
C ALA A 56 7.34 -2.90 -8.86
N ILE A 57 8.29 -3.27 -9.72
CA ILE A 57 9.21 -4.39 -9.46
C ILE A 57 10.08 -4.08 -8.23
N VAL A 58 10.64 -2.88 -8.12
CA VAL A 58 11.47 -2.48 -6.97
C VAL A 58 10.65 -2.45 -5.68
N VAL A 59 9.48 -1.80 -5.69
CA VAL A 59 8.58 -1.72 -4.54
C VAL A 59 8.11 -3.11 -4.11
N GLY A 60 7.70 -3.96 -5.06
CA GLY A 60 7.27 -5.33 -4.78
C GLY A 60 8.39 -6.18 -4.20
N TRP A 61 9.57 -6.12 -4.79
CA TRP A 61 10.72 -6.86 -4.25
C TRP A 61 11.08 -6.43 -2.83
N LEU A 62 11.08 -5.13 -2.54
CA LEU A 62 11.34 -4.62 -1.18
C LEU A 62 10.30 -5.13 -0.18
N ILE A 63 9.01 -5.04 -0.54
CA ILE A 63 7.93 -5.54 0.33
C ILE A 63 8.05 -7.06 0.54
N PHE A 64 8.36 -7.83 -0.50
CA PHE A 64 8.62 -9.25 -0.35
C PHE A 64 9.83 -9.53 0.56
N ALA A 65 10.92 -8.78 0.41
CA ALA A 65 12.13 -8.96 1.22
C ALA A 65 11.90 -8.64 2.70
N GLY A 66 11.10 -7.61 3.02
CA GLY A 66 10.84 -7.18 4.40
C GLY A 66 9.60 -7.77 5.06
N ALA A 67 8.58 -8.18 4.28
CA ALA A 67 7.28 -8.65 4.79
C ALA A 67 6.86 -10.02 4.23
N GLY A 68 7.71 -10.66 3.44
CA GLY A 68 7.49 -12.01 2.91
C GLY A 68 6.27 -12.11 1.98
N TYR A 69 5.79 -13.34 1.82
CA TYR A 69 4.65 -13.64 0.94
C TYR A 69 3.33 -12.98 1.39
N VAL A 70 3.17 -12.68 2.69
CA VAL A 70 1.98 -12.00 3.20
C VAL A 70 1.95 -10.55 2.69
N GLY A 71 3.05 -9.81 2.84
CA GLY A 71 3.17 -8.45 2.30
C GLY A 71 2.99 -8.40 0.79
N GLU A 72 3.56 -9.38 0.08
CA GLU A 72 3.41 -9.51 -1.38
C GLU A 72 1.95 -9.76 -1.78
N LEU A 73 1.23 -10.64 -1.07
CA LEU A 73 -0.18 -10.90 -1.32
C LEU A 73 -1.06 -9.66 -1.03
N GLN A 74 -0.72 -8.85 -0.02
CA GLN A 74 -1.40 -7.58 0.24
C GLN A 74 -1.18 -6.58 -0.90
N LEU A 75 0.06 -6.42 -1.36
CA LEU A 75 0.39 -5.53 -2.48
C LEU A 75 -0.30 -5.97 -3.77
N PHE A 76 -0.26 -7.26 -4.08
CA PHE A 76 -0.95 -7.84 -5.23
C PHE A 76 -2.47 -7.62 -5.14
N THR A 77 -3.06 -7.86 -3.98
CA THR A 77 -4.49 -7.63 -3.74
C THR A 77 -4.87 -6.16 -3.94
N PHE A 78 -4.08 -5.25 -3.36
CA PHE A 78 -4.25 -3.81 -3.57
C PHE A 78 -4.24 -3.47 -5.07
N PHE A 79 -3.22 -3.95 -5.80
CA PHE A 79 -3.07 -3.67 -7.22
C PHE A 79 -4.25 -4.18 -8.05
N VAL A 80 -4.61 -5.46 -7.89
CA VAL A 80 -5.69 -6.10 -8.66
C VAL A 80 -7.02 -5.40 -8.40
N LEU A 81 -7.41 -5.23 -7.13
CA LEU A 81 -8.69 -4.63 -6.78
C LEU A 81 -8.76 -3.17 -7.25
N SER A 82 -7.65 -2.44 -7.16
CA SER A 82 -7.57 -1.07 -7.67
C SER A 82 -7.77 -1.00 -9.19
N VAL A 83 -7.10 -1.87 -9.95
CA VAL A 83 -7.26 -1.93 -11.41
C VAL A 83 -8.70 -2.30 -11.79
N LEU A 84 -9.32 -3.24 -11.07
CA LEU A 84 -10.70 -3.65 -11.31
C LEU A 84 -11.69 -2.51 -10.99
N ALA A 85 -11.51 -1.82 -9.86
CA ALA A 85 -12.34 -0.69 -9.46
C ALA A 85 -12.25 0.48 -10.45
N THR A 86 -11.03 0.90 -10.83
CA THR A 86 -10.81 1.93 -11.84
C THR A 86 -11.42 1.54 -13.19
N ARG A 87 -11.26 0.27 -13.63
CA ARG A 87 -11.85 -0.21 -14.88
C ARG A 87 -13.37 -0.14 -14.85
N HIS A 88 -13.97 -0.62 -13.77
CA HIS A 88 -15.41 -0.61 -13.57
C HIS A 88 -15.98 0.81 -13.53
N GLY A 89 -15.36 1.69 -12.76
CA GLY A 89 -15.77 3.09 -12.66
C GLY A 89 -15.69 3.84 -13.98
N ARG A 90 -14.65 3.60 -14.78
CA ARG A 90 -14.49 4.22 -16.12
C ARG A 90 -15.51 3.72 -17.14
N ALA A 91 -15.79 2.42 -17.16
CA ALA A 91 -16.76 1.81 -18.07
C ALA A 91 -18.16 2.44 -17.88
N LEU A 92 -18.58 2.66 -16.64
CA LEU A 92 -19.88 3.27 -16.33
C LEU A 92 -19.92 4.78 -16.59
N LYS A 93 -18.77 5.46 -16.63
CA LYS A 93 -18.64 6.89 -16.96
C LYS A 93 -18.47 7.16 -18.47
N GLY A 94 -18.50 6.14 -19.32
CA GLY A 94 -18.31 6.28 -20.77
C GLY A 94 -16.90 6.73 -21.20
N LYS A 95 -15.89 6.60 -20.32
CA LYS A 95 -14.50 6.97 -20.61
C LYS A 95 -13.74 5.73 -21.13
N ALA A 96 -13.46 5.70 -22.44
CA ALA A 96 -12.91 4.52 -23.12
C ALA A 96 -11.38 4.33 -22.96
N HIS A 97 -10.63 5.41 -22.77
CA HIS A 97 -9.17 5.34 -22.61
C HIS A 97 -8.77 5.48 -21.15
N GLY A 98 -8.01 4.50 -20.67
CA GLY A 98 -7.45 4.53 -19.32
C GLY A 98 -6.10 5.21 -19.32
N GLU A 99 -5.93 6.15 -18.40
CA GLU A 99 -4.60 6.68 -18.05
C GLU A 99 -3.74 5.56 -17.45
N GLN A 100 -2.50 5.47 -17.92
CA GLN A 100 -1.49 4.57 -17.38
C GLN A 100 -0.99 5.12 -16.05
N ARG A 101 -0.76 4.25 -15.07
CA ARG A 101 -0.09 4.66 -13.84
C ARG A 101 1.37 4.99 -14.13
N ASP A 102 1.84 6.13 -13.63
CA ASP A 102 3.24 6.52 -13.70
C ASP A 102 4.05 6.06 -12.47
N ALA A 103 5.37 6.25 -12.51
CA ALA A 103 6.25 5.83 -11.43
C ALA A 103 5.99 6.59 -10.12
N PHE A 104 5.55 7.85 -10.21
CA PHE A 104 5.23 8.65 -9.03
C PHE A 104 3.97 8.14 -8.34
N GLN A 105 2.97 7.68 -9.09
CA GLN A 105 1.76 7.05 -8.55
C GLN A 105 2.07 5.70 -7.89
N VAL A 106 3.02 4.93 -8.43
CA VAL A 106 3.48 3.69 -7.76
C VAL A 106 4.18 4.03 -6.45
N PHE A 107 5.08 5.02 -6.45
CA PHE A 107 5.78 5.44 -5.24
C PHE A 107 4.83 6.08 -4.21
N ALA A 108 3.85 6.87 -4.63
CA ALA A 108 2.89 7.49 -3.73
C ALA A 108 2.07 6.46 -2.95
N ASN A 109 1.68 5.36 -3.60
CA ASN A 109 0.84 4.34 -2.98
C ASN A 109 1.62 3.20 -2.30
N GLY A 110 2.84 2.92 -2.77
CA GLY A 110 3.65 1.79 -2.29
C GLY A 110 4.97 2.18 -1.62
N GLY A 111 5.37 3.44 -1.69
CA GLY A 111 6.68 3.92 -1.21
C GLY A 111 6.83 3.84 0.30
N VAL A 112 5.80 4.20 1.06
CA VAL A 112 5.80 4.07 2.53
C VAL A 112 5.98 2.60 2.93
N ALA A 113 5.21 1.69 2.33
CA ALA A 113 5.35 0.25 2.54
C ALA A 113 6.75 -0.26 2.17
N ALA A 114 7.33 0.20 1.06
CA ALA A 114 8.69 -0.16 0.66
C ALA A 114 9.77 0.34 1.63
N ILE A 115 9.64 1.58 2.14
CA ILE A 115 10.55 2.14 3.15
C ILE A 115 10.47 1.34 4.44
N LEU A 116 9.25 1.01 4.91
CA LEU A 116 9.05 0.19 6.10
C LEU A 116 9.57 -1.23 5.91
N ALA A 117 9.51 -1.78 4.69
CA ALA A 117 10.08 -3.07 4.38
C ALA A 117 11.61 -3.05 4.51
N VAL A 118 12.27 -1.96 4.09
CA VAL A 118 13.71 -1.76 4.35
C VAL A 118 13.99 -1.73 5.86
N PHE A 119 13.16 -1.05 6.66
CA PHE A 119 13.31 -1.07 8.12
C PHE A 119 13.12 -2.47 8.72
N ALA A 120 12.14 -3.24 8.24
CA ALA A 120 11.94 -4.63 8.63
C ALA A 120 13.15 -5.54 8.33
N MET A 121 13.94 -5.20 7.31
CA MET A 121 15.16 -5.91 6.92
C MET A 121 16.40 -5.52 7.73
N ILE A 122 16.42 -4.36 8.40
CA ILE A 122 17.60 -3.88 9.13
C ILE A 122 17.41 -3.85 10.64
N ASP A 123 16.18 -3.70 11.13
CA ASP A 123 15.82 -3.71 12.54
C ASP A 123 14.86 -4.88 12.86
N TYR A 124 15.48 -6.05 13.01
CA TYR A 124 14.78 -7.33 13.19
C TYR A 124 14.01 -7.44 14.50
N ASN A 125 14.35 -6.63 15.51
CA ASN A 125 13.64 -6.65 16.80
C ASN A 125 12.23 -6.09 16.68
N HIS A 126 11.94 -5.33 15.62
CA HIS A 126 10.66 -4.67 15.40
C HIS A 126 9.99 -5.08 14.08
N THR A 127 10.39 -6.20 13.46
CA THR A 127 9.81 -6.70 12.20
C THR A 127 8.29 -6.86 12.28
N GLU A 128 7.74 -7.35 13.39
CA GLU A 128 6.28 -7.49 13.55
C GLU A 128 5.58 -6.13 13.44
N LEU A 129 6.12 -5.10 14.10
CA LEU A 129 5.61 -3.73 14.04
C LEU A 129 5.72 -3.16 12.61
N TYR A 130 6.87 -3.31 11.93
CA TYR A 130 7.03 -2.80 10.58
C TYR A 130 6.08 -3.48 9.58
N THR A 131 5.89 -4.81 9.68
CA THR A 131 4.93 -5.53 8.83
C THR A 131 3.48 -5.13 9.11
N LEU A 132 3.13 -4.83 10.37
CA LEU A 132 1.83 -4.24 10.70
C LEU A 132 1.65 -2.85 10.07
N MET A 133 2.68 -2.01 10.12
CA MET A 133 2.65 -0.68 9.51
C MET A 133 2.57 -0.75 7.97
N ILE A 134 3.24 -1.71 7.34
CA ILE A 134 3.11 -2.01 5.91
C ILE A 134 1.65 -2.36 5.57
N ALA A 135 1.03 -3.23 6.37
CA ALA A 135 -0.38 -3.59 6.19
C ALA A 135 -1.30 -2.36 6.34
N GLY A 136 -1.07 -1.50 7.33
CA GLY A 136 -1.79 -0.23 7.51
C GLY A 136 -1.66 0.72 6.32
N SER A 137 -0.44 0.86 5.78
CA SER A 137 -0.14 1.65 4.59
C SER A 137 -0.90 1.14 3.36
N LEU A 138 -0.85 -0.17 3.09
CA LEU A 138 -1.53 -0.78 1.93
C LEU A 138 -3.06 -0.79 2.10
N ALA A 139 -3.56 -0.93 3.34
CA ALA A 139 -4.98 -0.81 3.66
C ALA A 139 -5.49 0.59 3.36
N ALA A 140 -4.71 1.63 3.69
CA ALA A 140 -5.04 3.02 3.39
C ALA A 140 -5.08 3.29 1.88
N ALA A 141 -4.08 2.82 1.13
CA ALA A 141 -4.04 2.93 -0.33
C ALA A 141 -5.25 2.25 -1.00
N LEU A 142 -5.60 1.03 -0.56
CA LEU A 142 -6.74 0.32 -1.13
C LEU A 142 -8.08 0.96 -0.71
N ALA A 143 -8.20 1.41 0.54
CA ALA A 143 -9.40 2.07 1.02
C ALA A 143 -9.71 3.33 0.23
N ASP A 144 -8.70 4.17 -0.01
CA ASP A 144 -8.85 5.36 -0.84
C ASP A 144 -9.24 5.00 -2.27
N THR A 145 -8.50 4.10 -2.94
CA THR A 145 -8.78 3.79 -4.34
C THR A 145 -10.19 3.20 -4.53
N LEU A 146 -10.64 2.29 -3.65
CA LEU A 146 -11.99 1.74 -3.75
C LEU A 146 -13.06 2.79 -3.41
N SER A 147 -12.80 3.63 -2.40
CA SER A 147 -13.69 4.72 -2.00
C SER A 147 -13.89 5.73 -3.13
N SER A 148 -12.80 6.20 -3.74
CA SER A 148 -12.83 7.22 -4.79
C SER A 148 -13.39 6.65 -6.10
N GLU A 149 -12.97 5.46 -6.54
CA GLU A 149 -13.43 4.90 -7.82
C GLU A 149 -14.89 4.41 -7.76
N LEU A 150 -15.22 3.60 -6.75
CA LEU A 150 -16.54 3.00 -6.63
C LEU A 150 -17.53 3.90 -5.90
N GLY A 151 -17.09 4.75 -4.96
CA GLY A 151 -17.95 5.82 -4.42
C GLY A 151 -18.36 6.82 -5.50
N MET A 152 -17.49 7.09 -6.47
CA MET A 152 -17.85 7.89 -7.64
C MET A 152 -18.90 7.22 -8.55
N VAL A 153 -19.10 5.91 -8.45
CA VAL A 153 -20.18 5.20 -9.15
C VAL A 153 -21.43 5.11 -8.28
N TYR A 154 -21.30 4.57 -7.07
CA TYR A 154 -22.42 4.13 -6.24
C TYR A 154 -22.87 5.15 -5.20
N GLY A 155 -22.07 6.18 -4.91
CA GLY A 155 -22.41 7.22 -3.95
C GLY A 155 -23.67 7.97 -4.36
N LYS A 156 -24.72 7.90 -3.53
CA LYS A 156 -26.02 8.53 -3.77
C LYS A 156 -26.11 9.91 -3.13
N ARG A 157 -25.45 10.08 -1.98
CA ARG A 157 -25.41 11.34 -1.23
C ARG A 157 -23.95 11.70 -0.93
N THR A 158 -23.52 12.83 -1.47
CA THR A 158 -22.14 13.31 -1.37
C THR A 158 -22.07 14.57 -0.52
N PHE A 159 -20.99 14.67 0.26
CA PHE A 159 -20.76 15.75 1.20
C PHE A 159 -19.30 16.17 1.19
N ASN A 160 -19.07 17.46 1.39
CA ASN A 160 -17.73 17.97 1.69
C ASN A 160 -17.26 17.42 3.04
N ILE A 161 -16.07 16.81 3.11
CA ILE A 161 -15.56 16.19 4.34
C ILE A 161 -15.40 17.17 5.52
N LEU A 162 -15.15 18.46 5.24
CA LEU A 162 -14.90 19.47 6.27
C LEU A 162 -16.19 20.08 6.82
N THR A 163 -17.14 20.38 5.92
CA THR A 163 -18.36 21.11 6.28
C THR A 163 -19.58 20.22 6.48
N PHE A 164 -19.50 18.96 6.04
CA PHE A 164 -20.61 18.00 5.97
C PHE A 164 -21.84 18.51 5.18
N LYS A 165 -21.67 19.58 4.40
CA LYS A 165 -22.71 20.10 3.51
C LYS A 165 -22.69 19.31 2.21
N LYS A 166 -23.87 19.17 1.60
CA LYS A 166 -24.02 18.54 0.29
C LYS A 166 -23.14 19.26 -0.73
N GLU A 167 -22.33 18.51 -1.45
CA GLU A 167 -21.41 19.04 -2.46
C GLU A 167 -21.43 18.16 -3.71
N GLU A 168 -21.08 18.75 -4.86
CA GLU A 168 -21.06 18.09 -6.15
C GLU A 168 -20.08 16.92 -6.17
N LYS A 169 -20.50 15.81 -6.77
CA LYS A 169 -19.74 14.57 -6.85
C LYS A 169 -18.56 14.73 -7.80
N GLY A 170 -17.36 14.33 -7.34
CA GLY A 170 -16.14 14.32 -8.17
C GLY A 170 -15.15 15.44 -7.90
N LEU A 171 -15.40 16.27 -6.90
CA LEU A 171 -14.40 17.20 -6.37
C LEU A 171 -13.58 16.51 -5.26
N ASP A 172 -12.29 16.83 -5.15
CA ASP A 172 -11.39 16.20 -4.17
C ASP A 172 -11.87 16.44 -2.74
N GLY A 173 -11.90 15.43 -1.87
CA GLY A 173 -12.47 15.58 -0.52
C GLY A 173 -14.00 15.69 -0.44
N VAL A 174 -14.71 15.35 -1.52
CA VAL A 174 -16.13 14.99 -1.46
C VAL A 174 -16.28 13.50 -1.19
N ILE A 175 -16.91 13.17 -0.08
CA ILE A 175 -17.14 11.80 0.36
C ILE A 175 -18.61 11.40 0.20
N SER A 176 -18.87 10.09 0.15
CA SER A 176 -20.21 9.52 0.26
C SER A 176 -20.18 8.36 1.26
N ILE A 177 -21.32 8.08 1.90
CA ILE A 177 -21.41 6.96 2.85
C ILE A 177 -21.07 5.64 2.15
N GLU A 178 -21.57 5.44 0.93
CA GLU A 178 -21.29 4.24 0.15
C GLU A 178 -19.80 4.11 -0.19
N GLY A 179 -19.15 5.20 -0.61
CA GLY A 179 -17.70 5.23 -0.86
C GLY A 179 -16.90 4.90 0.39
N THR A 180 -17.23 5.51 1.53
CA THR A 180 -16.56 5.25 2.81
C THR A 180 -16.70 3.80 3.25
N LEU A 181 -17.89 3.19 3.12
CA LEU A 181 -18.10 1.77 3.45
C LEU A 181 -17.33 0.84 2.51
N ILE A 182 -17.28 1.16 1.21
CA ILE A 182 -16.51 0.39 0.23
C ILE A 182 -15.00 0.50 0.52
N GLY A 183 -14.50 1.68 0.87
CA GLY A 183 -13.12 1.88 1.29
C GLY A 183 -12.79 1.10 2.57
N ALA A 184 -13.67 1.12 3.56
CA ALA A 184 -13.53 0.33 4.79
C ALA A 184 -13.48 -1.18 4.50
N ALA A 185 -14.29 -1.67 3.55
CA ALA A 185 -14.21 -3.07 3.10
C ALA A 185 -12.85 -3.38 2.44
N GLY A 186 -12.28 -2.44 1.68
CA GLY A 186 -10.92 -2.56 1.14
C GLY A 186 -9.86 -2.68 2.24
N ALA A 187 -9.88 -1.79 3.23
CA ALA A 187 -8.98 -1.87 4.38
C ALA A 187 -9.11 -3.20 5.13
N PHE A 188 -10.35 -3.65 5.34
CA PHE A 188 -10.63 -4.94 5.97
C PHE A 188 -10.06 -6.12 5.18
N ILE A 189 -10.13 -6.12 3.85
CA ILE A 189 -9.52 -7.17 3.01
C ILE A 189 -7.99 -7.25 3.22
N ILE A 190 -7.30 -6.11 3.32
CA ILE A 190 -5.86 -6.11 3.59
C ILE A 190 -5.55 -6.62 5.01
N ALA A 191 -6.38 -6.25 5.99
CA ALA A 191 -6.28 -6.73 7.36
C ALA A 191 -6.46 -8.25 7.46
N MET A 192 -7.41 -8.79 6.70
CA MET A 192 -7.70 -10.22 6.59
C MET A 192 -6.52 -11.03 6.07
N ILE A 193 -5.81 -10.49 5.07
CA ILE A 193 -4.62 -11.13 4.51
C ILE A 193 -3.48 -11.15 5.53
N TYR A 194 -3.38 -10.11 6.37
CA TYR A 194 -2.34 -10.03 7.40
C TYR A 194 -2.51 -11.12 8.44
N MET A 195 -3.61 -11.09 9.22
CA MET A 195 -3.88 -12.09 10.26
C MET A 195 -5.30 -11.97 10.84
N TRP A 196 -5.90 -13.09 11.25
CA TRP A 196 -7.18 -13.13 11.96
C TRP A 196 -6.99 -13.00 13.48
N ASN A 197 -6.64 -11.80 13.95
CA ASN A 197 -6.44 -11.52 15.38
C ASN A 197 -6.67 -10.02 15.71
N ARG A 198 -6.11 -9.53 16.83
CA ARG A 198 -6.17 -8.11 17.24
C ARG A 198 -5.71 -7.15 16.14
N SER A 199 -4.76 -7.54 15.30
CA SER A 199 -4.25 -6.70 14.19
C SER A 199 -5.33 -6.40 13.14
N LEU A 200 -6.40 -7.19 13.06
CA LEU A 200 -7.48 -7.00 12.09
C LEU A 200 -8.17 -5.64 12.26
N TRP A 201 -8.56 -5.28 13.49
CA TRP A 201 -9.22 -4.00 13.73
C TRP A 201 -8.23 -2.83 13.61
N ILE A 202 -6.98 -3.03 14.04
CA ILE A 202 -5.91 -2.02 13.94
C ILE A 202 -5.70 -1.62 12.48
N ILE A 203 -5.45 -2.59 11.60
CA ILE A 203 -5.20 -2.35 10.17
C ILE A 203 -6.44 -1.75 9.49
N THR A 204 -7.64 -2.23 9.84
CA THR A 204 -8.88 -1.69 9.28
C THR A 204 -9.07 -0.22 9.65
N VAL A 205 -8.91 0.14 10.93
CA VAL A 205 -9.03 1.52 11.41
C VAL A 205 -7.93 2.40 10.82
N ALA A 206 -6.70 1.90 10.74
CA ALA A 206 -5.59 2.60 10.13
C ALA A 206 -5.85 2.91 8.64
N GLY A 207 -6.35 1.93 7.87
CA GLY A 207 -6.69 2.13 6.46
C GLY A 207 -7.83 3.13 6.25
N VAL A 208 -8.88 3.06 7.06
CA VAL A 208 -9.96 4.06 7.04
C VAL A 208 -9.45 5.45 7.41
N GLY A 209 -8.57 5.55 8.41
CA GLY A 209 -8.00 6.81 8.84
C GLY A 209 -7.13 7.48 7.77
N GLY A 210 -6.32 6.70 7.03
CA GLY A 210 -5.59 7.20 5.87
C GLY A 210 -6.52 7.80 4.80
N ASN A 211 -7.57 7.08 4.42
CA ASN A 211 -8.58 7.55 3.45
C ASN A 211 -9.33 8.82 3.91
N ILE A 212 -9.58 8.97 5.21
CA ILE A 212 -10.16 10.20 5.77
C ILE A 212 -9.17 11.37 5.64
N ILE A 213 -7.89 11.16 5.96
CA ILE A 213 -6.85 12.19 5.80
C ILE A 213 -6.69 12.58 4.33
N ASP A 214 -6.74 11.62 3.41
CA ASP A 214 -6.75 11.87 1.97
C ASP A 214 -7.85 12.88 1.60
N SER A 215 -9.09 12.59 1.98
CA SER A 215 -10.24 13.46 1.72
C SER A 215 -10.06 14.86 2.32
N ILE A 216 -9.51 14.96 3.54
CA ILE A 216 -9.25 16.25 4.20
C ILE A 216 -8.19 17.05 3.43
N LEU A 217 -7.08 16.41 3.04
CA LEU A 217 -6.01 17.04 2.25
C LEU A 217 -6.51 17.45 0.85
N GLY A 218 -7.35 16.61 0.24
CA GLY A 218 -8.04 16.88 -1.01
C GLY A 218 -8.85 18.19 -0.93
N ALA A 219 -9.74 18.29 0.07
CA ALA A 219 -10.59 19.47 0.27
C ALA A 219 -9.81 20.75 0.66
N THR A 220 -8.66 20.62 1.34
CA THR A 220 -7.93 21.77 1.90
C THR A 220 -6.79 22.29 1.02
N LEU A 221 -5.98 21.39 0.45
CA LEU A 221 -4.73 21.69 -0.24
C LEU A 221 -4.77 21.35 -1.72
N GLU A 222 -5.32 20.19 -2.09
CA GLU A 222 -5.31 19.71 -3.48
C GLU A 222 -6.18 20.57 -4.38
N ARG A 223 -7.43 20.84 -3.98
CA ARG A 223 -8.33 21.74 -4.72
C ARG A 223 -7.76 23.14 -4.96
N LYS A 224 -6.85 23.58 -4.09
CA LYS A 224 -6.20 24.90 -4.19
C LYS A 224 -4.92 24.87 -5.03
N GLY A 225 -4.53 23.70 -5.55
CA GLY A 225 -3.29 23.51 -6.29
C GLY A 225 -2.02 23.63 -5.43
N ILE A 226 -2.13 23.61 -4.10
CA ILE A 226 -0.99 23.72 -3.18
C ILE A 226 -0.22 22.39 -3.13
N MET A 227 -0.94 21.28 -3.30
CA MET A 227 -0.40 19.93 -3.27
C MET A 227 -1.01 19.11 -4.41
N GLY A 228 -0.23 18.23 -5.04
CA GLY A 228 -0.75 17.33 -6.07
C GLY A 228 -1.16 15.97 -5.51
N ASN A 229 -2.02 15.26 -6.24
CA ASN A 229 -2.54 13.92 -5.91
C ASN A 229 -1.47 12.93 -5.42
N ASN A 230 -0.29 12.88 -6.05
CA ASN A 230 0.78 11.97 -5.62
C ASN A 230 1.29 12.25 -4.20
N ALA A 231 1.32 13.52 -3.78
CA ALA A 231 1.70 13.87 -2.42
C ALA A 231 0.58 13.59 -1.42
N VAL A 232 -0.69 13.80 -1.81
CA VAL A 232 -1.87 13.43 -1.00
C VAL A 232 -1.90 11.92 -0.74
N ASN A 233 -1.75 11.11 -1.79
CA ASN A 233 -1.67 9.65 -1.70
C ASN A 233 -0.50 9.17 -0.83
N PHE A 234 0.67 9.81 -0.92
CA PHE A 234 1.80 9.48 -0.06
C PHE A 234 1.50 9.77 1.42
N LEU A 235 0.84 10.90 1.71
CA LEU A 235 0.45 11.26 3.09
C LEU A 235 -0.68 10.37 3.62
N ASN A 236 -1.60 9.94 2.77
CA ASN A 236 -2.62 8.95 3.08
C ASN A 236 -1.98 7.62 3.52
N THR A 237 -1.08 7.07 2.71
CA THR A 237 -0.40 5.80 3.04
C THR A 237 0.51 5.92 4.26
N LEU A 238 1.19 7.07 4.43
CA LEU A 238 1.95 7.38 5.63
C LEU A 238 1.07 7.43 6.87
N THR A 239 -0.11 8.05 6.77
CA THR A 239 -1.09 8.09 7.86
C THR A 239 -1.54 6.67 8.23
N GLY A 240 -1.84 5.82 7.25
CA GLY A 240 -2.17 4.42 7.49
C GLY A 240 -1.08 3.69 8.29
N ALA A 241 0.19 3.85 7.91
CA ALA A 241 1.31 3.27 8.65
C ALA A 241 1.42 3.82 10.09
N LEU A 242 1.34 5.15 10.26
CA LEU A 242 1.47 5.79 11.57
C LEU A 242 0.29 5.47 12.50
N MET A 243 -0.93 5.34 11.97
CA MET A 243 -2.08 4.92 12.76
C MET A 243 -1.96 3.47 13.21
N ALA A 244 -1.42 2.58 12.37
CA ALA A 244 -1.13 1.21 12.79
C ALA A 244 -0.11 1.18 13.94
N LEU A 245 0.93 2.02 13.87
CA LEU A 245 1.90 2.20 14.96
C LEU A 245 1.25 2.72 16.25
N LEU A 246 0.38 3.72 16.16
CA LEU A 246 -0.27 4.33 17.33
C LEU A 246 -1.26 3.39 18.04
N LEU A 247 -1.77 2.38 17.34
CA LEU A 247 -2.80 1.45 17.84
C LEU A 247 -2.25 0.09 18.26
N TYR A 248 -0.98 -0.21 17.94
CA TYR A 248 -0.26 -1.42 18.33
C TYR A 248 -0.07 -1.48 19.85
#